data_AF-A0A9E0CNL9-F1
#
_entry.id   AF-A0A9E0CNL9-F1
#
_cell.length_a   1.000
_cell.length_b   1.000
_cell.length_c   1.000
_cell.angle_alpha   90.00
_cell.angle_beta   90.00
_cell.angle_gamma   90.00
#
_symmetry.space_group_name_H-M   'P 1'
#
loop_
_entity.id
_entity.type
_entity.pdbx_description
1 polymer ?
#
loop_
_entity_poly.entity_id
_entity_poly.type
_entity_poly.pdbx_seq_one_letter_code
_entity_poly.pdbx_strand_id
1 'polypeptide(L)'
;MERNEQQPVMTLKELRNEHGLSQQELADAMGASQPGVLKAENAPDPQLSTVRRYIEGIGSAANVAASLEIVAVIDGRRYPITMKGPNNMTITSLTRTASATDATTVWRLRAWDEPALEERFLSEGVIAMSADEIGDMTSWPSDDELRRRLRAGTDNRGEQAIGMFVRYWDDFRNRMKPGDVVVVPLLGRRAAIGLITGDYEYRFTENEPRMRHTRKVRWLRTVDRSALDDGIRKVVNAPGTICRIKALGAADWLMG
;
A
#
# COMPACT_ATOMS: atom_id res chain seq x y z
N MET A 1 19.44 -4.82 -26.83
CA MET A 1 18.11 -4.18 -26.92
C MET A 1 17.09 -5.27 -27.14
N GLU A 2 16.62 -5.91 -26.07
CA GLU A 2 15.45 -6.79 -26.15
C GLU A 2 14.24 -5.96 -25.73
N ARG A 3 13.38 -5.69 -26.72
CA ARG A 3 12.11 -5.01 -26.52
C ARG A 3 11.22 -6.02 -25.79
N ASN A 4 11.14 -5.90 -24.48
CA ASN A 4 10.28 -6.72 -23.64
C ASN A 4 8.82 -6.33 -23.94
N GLU A 5 8.25 -6.89 -25.01
CA GLU A 5 6.85 -6.75 -25.38
C GLU A 5 6.01 -7.47 -24.33
N GLN A 6 5.67 -6.75 -23.27
CA GLN A 6 4.70 -7.19 -22.27
C GLN A 6 3.38 -7.46 -23.00
N GLN A 7 3.06 -8.73 -23.22
CA GLN A 7 1.76 -9.10 -23.77
C GLN A 7 0.67 -8.70 -22.76
N PRO A 8 -0.42 -8.07 -23.22
CA PRO A 8 -1.50 -7.65 -22.33
C PRO A 8 -2.14 -8.89 -21.69
N VAL A 9 -2.53 -8.77 -20.43
CA VAL A 9 -3.34 -9.79 -19.75
C VAL A 9 -4.69 -9.89 -20.42
N MET A 10 -5.15 -11.12 -20.59
CA MET A 10 -6.40 -11.43 -21.28
C MET A 10 -7.31 -12.29 -20.40
N THR A 11 -8.60 -12.02 -20.46
CA THR A 11 -9.65 -12.95 -19.99
C THR A 11 -9.68 -14.20 -20.86
N LEU A 12 -10.29 -15.29 -20.38
CA LEU A 12 -10.54 -16.48 -21.22
C LEU A 12 -11.32 -16.14 -22.50
N LYS A 13 -12.24 -15.17 -22.42
CA LYS A 13 -13.00 -14.66 -23.57
C LYS A 13 -12.09 -13.95 -24.57
N GLU A 14 -11.19 -13.09 -24.10
CA GLU A 14 -10.23 -12.38 -24.96
C GLU A 14 -9.24 -13.35 -25.59
N LEU A 15 -8.73 -14.33 -24.83
CA LEU A 15 -7.88 -15.38 -25.36
C LEU A 15 -8.59 -16.16 -26.48
N ARG A 16 -9.84 -16.59 -26.26
CA ARG A 16 -10.62 -17.28 -27.29
C ARG A 16 -10.79 -16.41 -28.54
N ASN A 17 -11.10 -15.13 -28.37
CA ASN A 17 -11.27 -14.20 -29.49
C ASN A 17 -9.96 -13.94 -30.25
N GLU A 18 -8.82 -13.86 -29.56
CA GLU A 18 -7.48 -13.70 -30.14
C GLU A 18 -7.14 -14.88 -31.08
N HIS A 19 -7.61 -16.08 -30.75
CA HIS A 19 -7.47 -17.26 -31.59
C HIS A 19 -8.60 -17.41 -32.63
N GLY A 20 -9.45 -16.41 -32.81
CA GLY A 20 -10.49 -16.38 -33.84
C GLY A 20 -11.65 -17.35 -33.61
N LEU A 21 -11.79 -17.91 -32.40
CA LEU A 21 -12.79 -18.92 -32.09
C LEU A 21 -14.07 -18.29 -31.54
N SER A 22 -15.24 -18.77 -31.97
CA SER A 22 -16.52 -18.49 -31.33
C SER A 22 -16.74 -19.39 -30.11
N GLN A 23 -17.70 -19.02 -29.24
CA GLN A 23 -18.08 -19.86 -28.10
C GLN A 23 -18.64 -21.23 -28.53
N GLN A 24 -19.28 -21.30 -29.71
CA GLN A 24 -19.81 -22.55 -30.23
C GLN A 24 -18.68 -23.46 -30.73
N GLU A 25 -17.73 -22.92 -31.49
CA GLU A 25 -16.58 -23.69 -31.98
C GLU A 25 -15.72 -24.22 -30.82
N LEU A 26 -15.51 -23.42 -29.78
CA LEU A 26 -14.81 -23.90 -28.58
C LEU A 26 -15.63 -24.96 -27.83
N ALA A 27 -16.96 -24.83 -27.78
CA ALA A 27 -17.82 -25.82 -27.15
C ALA A 27 -17.74 -27.17 -27.87
N ASP A 28 -17.83 -27.15 -29.21
CA ASP A 28 -17.72 -28.34 -30.05
C ASP A 28 -16.37 -29.03 -29.86
N ALA A 29 -15.28 -28.25 -29.82
CA ALA A 29 -13.92 -28.76 -29.60
C ALA A 29 -13.72 -29.38 -28.21
N MET A 30 -14.38 -28.85 -27.17
CA MET A 30 -14.29 -29.36 -25.80
C MET A 30 -15.31 -30.47 -25.48
N GLY A 31 -16.21 -30.82 -26.40
CA GLY A 31 -17.35 -31.70 -26.11
C GLY A 31 -18.28 -31.10 -25.04
N ALA A 32 -18.37 -29.78 -24.98
CA ALA A 32 -19.17 -29.02 -24.02
C ALA A 32 -20.35 -28.32 -24.72
N SER A 33 -21.24 -27.70 -23.95
CA SER A 33 -22.29 -26.83 -24.51
C SER A 33 -21.81 -25.38 -24.57
N GLN A 34 -22.29 -24.61 -25.55
CA GLN A 34 -21.99 -23.17 -25.66
C GLN A 34 -22.37 -22.38 -24.40
N PRO A 35 -23.53 -22.62 -23.73
CA PRO A 35 -23.81 -22.05 -22.41
C PRO A 35 -22.80 -22.47 -21.34
N GLY A 36 -22.24 -23.68 -21.41
CA GLY A 36 -21.18 -24.16 -20.54
C GLY A 36 -19.88 -23.38 -20.72
N VAL A 37 -19.51 -23.06 -21.96
CA VAL A 37 -18.34 -22.22 -22.29
C VAL A 37 -18.55 -20.79 -21.78
N LEU A 38 -19.71 -20.18 -22.06
CA LEU A 38 -20.05 -18.86 -21.55
C LEU A 38 -19.99 -18.80 -20.01
N LYS A 39 -20.48 -19.86 -19.35
CA LYS A 39 -20.40 -19.99 -17.89
C LYS A 39 -18.96 -20.09 -17.43
N ALA A 40 -18.12 -20.91 -18.05
CA ALA A 40 -16.70 -21.01 -17.72
C ALA A 40 -15.94 -19.69 -17.89
N GLU A 41 -16.25 -18.91 -18.93
CA GLU A 41 -15.64 -17.59 -19.17
C GLU A 41 -16.03 -16.53 -18.12
N ASN A 42 -17.18 -16.68 -17.46
CA ASN A 42 -17.74 -15.66 -16.57
C ASN A 42 -17.82 -16.07 -15.10
N ALA A 43 -17.81 -17.37 -14.81
CA ALA A 43 -17.99 -17.87 -13.47
C ALA A 43 -16.75 -17.59 -12.62
N PRO A 44 -16.93 -17.17 -11.36
CA PRO A 44 -15.84 -17.21 -10.40
C PRO A 44 -15.42 -18.65 -10.14
N ASP A 45 -14.12 -18.90 -10.06
CA ASP A 45 -13.55 -20.21 -9.73
C ASP A 45 -13.20 -20.28 -8.23
N PRO A 46 -13.95 -21.06 -7.42
CA PRO A 46 -13.70 -21.18 -5.98
C PRO A 46 -12.38 -21.90 -5.65
N GLN A 47 -11.93 -22.85 -6.48
CA GLN A 47 -10.69 -23.58 -6.25
C GLN A 47 -9.48 -22.67 -6.46
N LEU A 48 -9.46 -21.91 -7.55
CA LEU A 48 -8.40 -20.94 -7.81
C LEU A 48 -8.38 -19.82 -6.77
N SER A 49 -9.55 -19.39 -6.28
CA SER A 49 -9.65 -18.44 -5.16
C SER A 49 -9.03 -19.02 -3.88
N THR A 50 -9.22 -20.32 -3.64
CA THR A 50 -8.67 -21.02 -2.47
C THR A 50 -7.15 -21.17 -2.58
N VAL A 51 -6.64 -21.59 -3.75
CA VAL A 51 -5.20 -21.71 -4.02
C VAL A 51 -4.52 -20.36 -3.91
N ARG A 52 -5.11 -19.31 -4.49
CA ARG A 52 -4.64 -17.93 -4.34
C ARG A 52 -4.55 -17.54 -2.86
N ARG A 53 -5.64 -17.72 -2.11
CA ARG A 53 -5.68 -17.40 -0.67
C ARG A 53 -4.63 -18.19 0.12
N TYR A 54 -4.38 -19.44 -0.26
CA TYR A 54 -3.36 -20.27 0.38
C TYR A 54 -1.95 -19.76 0.10
N ILE A 55 -1.63 -19.41 -1.17
CA ILE A 55 -0.35 -18.82 -1.57
C ILE A 55 -0.14 -17.45 -0.91
N GLU A 56 -1.16 -16.60 -0.89
CA GLU A 56 -1.13 -15.32 -0.17
C GLU A 56 -0.97 -15.53 1.34
N GLY A 57 -1.59 -16.58 1.90
CA GLY A 57 -1.42 -17.01 3.28
C GLY A 57 0.02 -17.44 3.59
N ILE A 58 0.65 -18.20 2.70
CA ILE A 58 2.07 -18.58 2.80
C ILE A 58 2.97 -17.34 2.73
N GLY A 59 2.73 -16.45 1.76
CA GLY A 59 3.47 -15.19 1.66
C GLY A 59 3.35 -14.36 2.92
N SER A 60 2.14 -14.27 3.48
CA SER A 60 1.90 -13.59 4.75
C SER A 60 2.60 -14.25 5.93
N ALA A 61 2.67 -15.58 5.98
CA ALA A 61 3.30 -16.32 7.07
C ALA A 61 4.83 -16.25 7.01
N ALA A 62 5.40 -16.29 5.80
CA ALA A 62 6.83 -16.22 5.55
C ALA A 62 7.36 -14.78 5.39
N ASN A 63 6.48 -13.77 5.46
CA ASN A 63 6.80 -12.36 5.25
C ASN A 63 7.52 -12.10 3.90
N VAL A 64 7.05 -12.77 2.85
CA VAL A 64 7.52 -12.62 1.47
C VAL A 64 6.32 -12.30 0.57
N ALA A 65 6.57 -11.56 -0.51
CA ALA A 65 5.54 -11.36 -1.53
C ALA A 65 5.22 -12.71 -2.19
N ALA A 66 3.94 -13.02 -2.30
CA ALA A 66 3.46 -14.22 -2.98
C ALA A 66 2.27 -13.83 -3.86
N SER A 67 2.36 -14.17 -5.14
CA SER A 67 1.30 -14.01 -6.12
C SER A 67 1.10 -15.33 -6.87
N LEU A 68 -0.11 -15.54 -7.38
CA LEU A 68 -0.41 -16.62 -8.30
C LEU A 68 -0.52 -16.02 -9.70
N GLU A 69 0.33 -16.48 -10.61
CA GLU A 69 0.24 -16.15 -12.04
C GLU A 69 -0.34 -17.36 -12.79
N ILE A 70 -1.37 -17.12 -13.61
CA ILE A 70 -1.94 -18.14 -14.50
C ILE A 70 -1.54 -17.75 -15.92
N VAL A 71 -0.87 -18.66 -16.63
CA VAL A 71 -0.38 -18.42 -17.99
C VAL A 71 -0.82 -19.58 -18.87
N ALA A 72 -1.56 -19.27 -19.94
CA ALA A 72 -1.83 -20.23 -21.00
C ALA A 72 -0.63 -20.26 -21.96
N VAL A 73 -0.23 -21.45 -22.41
CA VAL A 73 0.82 -21.61 -23.43
C VAL A 73 0.21 -22.29 -24.64
N ILE A 74 0.10 -21.56 -25.75
CA ILE A 74 -0.50 -22.02 -27.01
C ILE A 74 0.51 -21.75 -28.12
N ASP A 75 0.89 -22.77 -28.88
CA ASP A 75 1.90 -22.71 -29.94
C ASP A 75 3.22 -22.03 -29.51
N GLY A 76 3.66 -22.31 -28.28
CA GLY A 76 4.86 -21.72 -27.68
C GLY A 76 4.73 -20.26 -27.26
N ARG A 77 3.58 -19.62 -27.51
CA ARG A 77 3.25 -18.26 -27.03
C ARG A 77 2.61 -18.32 -25.65
N ARG A 78 2.99 -17.37 -24.78
CA ARG A 78 2.54 -17.30 -23.38
C ARG A 78 1.54 -16.18 -23.22
N TYR A 79 0.34 -16.50 -22.74
CA TYR A 79 -0.76 -15.58 -22.53
C TYR A 79 -1.08 -15.50 -21.04
N PRO A 80 -0.71 -14.41 -20.35
CA PRO A 80 -1.14 -14.17 -18.97
C PRO A 80 -2.66 -14.06 -18.88
N ILE A 81 -3.28 -14.84 -17.99
CA ILE A 81 -4.74 -14.96 -17.90
C ILE A 81 -5.28 -14.23 -16.67
N THR A 82 -6.35 -13.46 -16.86
CA THR A 82 -7.20 -12.97 -15.79
C THR A 82 -8.50 -13.76 -15.70
N MET A 83 -8.92 -14.04 -14.47
CA MET A 83 -10.20 -14.69 -14.18
C MET A 83 -11.05 -13.78 -13.29
N LYS A 84 -12.37 -13.90 -13.38
CA LYS A 84 -13.25 -13.20 -12.45
C LYS A 84 -13.16 -13.88 -11.08
N GLY A 85 -12.85 -13.12 -10.04
CA GLY A 85 -12.95 -13.54 -8.65
C GLY A 85 -14.37 -13.37 -8.11
N PRO A 86 -14.65 -13.84 -6.88
CA PRO A 86 -15.90 -13.52 -6.19
C PRO A 86 -16.09 -11.98 -6.12
N ASN A 87 -17.33 -11.53 -6.23
CA ASN A 87 -17.74 -10.10 -6.23
C ASN A 87 -17.25 -9.24 -7.41
N ASN A 88 -17.17 -9.79 -8.63
CA ASN A 88 -16.79 -9.05 -9.85
C ASN A 88 -15.36 -8.45 -9.81
N MET A 89 -14.50 -8.99 -8.93
CA MET A 89 -13.09 -8.61 -8.83
C MET A 89 -12.32 -9.23 -10.00
N THR A 90 -11.65 -8.42 -10.83
CA THR A 90 -10.85 -8.95 -11.95
C THR A 90 -9.49 -9.42 -11.43
N ILE A 91 -9.11 -10.68 -11.61
CA ILE A 91 -7.80 -11.23 -11.21
C ILE A 91 -6.75 -10.89 -12.28
N THR A 92 -6.40 -9.61 -12.43
CA THR A 92 -5.39 -9.20 -13.43
C THR A 92 -3.98 -9.44 -12.89
N SER A 93 -3.24 -10.34 -13.51
CA SER A 93 -1.78 -10.49 -13.35
C SER A 93 -1.04 -9.73 -14.44
N LEU A 94 -1.01 -8.38 -14.36
CA LEU A 94 -0.11 -7.60 -15.20
C LEU A 94 1.16 -7.28 -14.41
N THR A 95 2.21 -8.04 -14.70
CA THR A 95 3.57 -7.72 -14.26
C THR A 95 4.01 -6.44 -14.98
N ARG A 96 3.91 -5.29 -14.31
CA ARG A 96 4.86 -4.21 -14.56
C ARG A 96 6.04 -4.43 -13.63
N THR A 97 7.25 -4.42 -14.18
CA THR A 97 8.53 -4.49 -13.48
C THR A 97 8.65 -3.36 -12.46
N ALA A 98 7.97 -3.48 -11.32
CA ALA A 98 8.47 -2.93 -10.09
C ALA A 98 9.54 -3.92 -9.63
N SER A 99 10.79 -3.50 -9.74
CA SER A 99 11.86 -3.99 -8.88
C SER A 99 11.29 -4.29 -7.50
N ALA A 100 11.62 -5.47 -6.97
CA ALA A 100 11.19 -6.04 -5.70
C ALA A 100 10.77 -5.04 -4.61
N THR A 101 9.79 -5.46 -3.78
CA THR A 101 9.17 -4.80 -2.61
C THR A 101 8.10 -3.74 -2.98
N ASP A 102 6.80 -3.89 -2.68
CA ASP A 102 6.26 -3.81 -1.33
C ASP A 102 4.80 -4.27 -1.21
N ALA A 103 4.51 -5.00 -0.13
CA ALA A 103 3.19 -4.94 0.49
C ALA A 103 3.00 -3.52 1.02
N THR A 104 2.13 -2.73 0.39
CA THR A 104 1.85 -1.33 0.78
C THR A 104 1.39 -1.29 2.24
N THR A 105 2.27 -0.81 3.13
CA THR A 105 1.90 -0.62 4.53
C THR A 105 1.15 0.70 4.65
N VAL A 106 0.04 0.70 5.40
CA VAL A 106 -0.69 1.92 5.71
C VAL A 106 -0.23 2.46 7.05
N TRP A 107 0.19 3.72 7.05
CA TRP A 107 0.55 4.48 8.23
C TRP A 107 -0.51 5.52 8.52
N ARG A 108 -0.94 5.62 9.76
CA ARG A 108 -1.63 6.80 10.25
C ARG A 108 -0.63 7.68 10.96
N LEU A 109 -0.54 8.95 10.57
CA LEU A 109 0.28 9.96 11.23
C LEU A 109 -0.61 11.13 11.65
N ARG A 110 -0.57 11.55 12.91
CA ARG A 110 -1.23 12.80 13.33
C ARG A 110 -0.31 13.98 13.08
N ALA A 111 -0.82 14.97 12.35
CA ALA A 111 -0.27 16.31 12.36
C ALA A 111 -0.57 16.99 13.71
N TRP A 112 0.09 18.12 13.95
CA TRP A 112 -0.26 19.01 15.05
C TRP A 112 -1.65 19.62 14.82
N ASP A 113 -2.34 19.96 15.90
CA ASP A 113 -3.64 20.67 15.86
C ASP A 113 -3.43 22.16 15.48
N GLU A 114 -2.68 22.43 14.41
CA GLU A 114 -2.31 23.76 13.92
C GLU A 114 -2.52 23.85 12.39
N PRO A 115 -3.46 24.70 11.91
CA PRO A 115 -3.80 24.79 10.49
C PRO A 115 -2.62 25.09 9.56
N ALA A 116 -1.70 25.95 10.00
CA ALA A 116 -0.55 26.36 9.20
C ALA A 116 0.38 25.17 8.89
N LEU A 117 0.57 24.25 9.84
CA LEU A 117 1.39 23.06 9.63
C LEU A 117 0.70 22.04 8.71
N GLU A 118 -0.62 21.90 8.81
CA GLU A 118 -1.38 21.05 7.88
C GLU A 118 -1.26 21.56 6.45
N GLU A 119 -1.36 22.88 6.24
CA GLU A 119 -1.20 23.49 4.93
C GLU A 119 0.21 23.27 4.39
N ARG A 120 1.24 23.37 5.23
CA ARG A 120 2.62 23.07 4.84
C ARG A 120 2.80 21.60 4.44
N PHE A 121 2.21 20.65 5.17
CA PHE A 121 2.26 19.22 4.79
C PHE A 121 1.72 19.02 3.37
N LEU A 122 0.55 19.60 3.09
CA LEU A 122 -0.13 19.45 1.81
C LEU A 122 0.58 20.17 0.65
N SER A 123 0.99 21.42 0.86
CA SER A 123 1.59 22.26 -0.17
C SER A 123 3.04 21.87 -0.49
N GLU A 124 3.82 21.47 0.51
CA GLU A 124 5.22 21.04 0.32
C GLU A 124 5.34 19.55 -0.02
N GLY A 125 4.24 18.78 0.07
CA GLY A 125 4.25 17.35 -0.22
C GLY A 125 5.10 16.57 0.79
N VAL A 126 4.90 16.83 2.08
CA VAL A 126 5.68 16.19 3.16
C VAL A 126 4.80 15.74 4.32
N ILE A 127 5.30 14.74 5.04
CA ILE A 127 4.94 14.51 6.44
C ILE A 127 6.15 14.81 7.31
N ALA A 128 5.90 15.30 8.52
CA ALA A 128 6.95 15.61 9.48
C ALA A 128 6.68 15.01 10.86
N MET A 129 7.75 14.85 11.62
CA MET A 129 7.73 14.42 13.01
C MET A 129 8.66 15.34 13.81
N SER A 130 8.21 15.85 14.96
CA SER A 130 9.07 16.66 15.82
C SER A 130 9.70 15.81 16.91
N ALA A 131 10.99 16.02 17.14
CA ALA A 131 11.59 15.94 18.45
C ALA A 131 12.95 16.66 18.40
N ASP A 132 12.95 17.97 18.60
CA ASP A 132 14.21 18.73 18.62
C ASP A 132 15.23 18.16 19.62
N GLU A 133 14.73 17.64 20.74
CA GLU A 133 15.50 17.03 21.81
C GLU A 133 16.30 15.78 21.41
N ILE A 134 15.95 15.10 20.32
CA ILE A 134 16.70 13.91 19.87
C ILE A 134 17.72 14.22 18.78
N GLY A 135 17.59 15.36 18.10
CA GLY A 135 18.46 15.77 17.00
C GLY A 135 18.37 14.90 15.76
N ASP A 136 19.35 15.03 14.86
CA ASP A 136 19.40 14.31 13.59
C ASP A 136 19.42 12.78 13.77
N MET A 137 18.50 12.09 13.07
CA MET A 137 18.35 10.63 13.03
C MET A 137 18.78 10.04 11.69
N THR A 138 19.51 10.80 10.86
CA THR A 138 20.07 10.32 9.58
C THR A 138 20.94 9.09 9.80
N SER A 139 21.70 9.06 10.91
CA SER A 139 22.29 7.86 11.46
C SER A 139 21.46 7.40 12.66
N TRP A 140 20.89 6.19 12.59
CA TRP A 140 20.08 5.66 13.68
C TRP A 140 20.95 5.46 14.94
N PRO A 141 20.63 6.11 16.07
CA PRO A 141 21.28 5.83 17.33
C PRO A 141 20.80 4.47 17.88
N SER A 142 21.52 3.89 18.85
CA SER A 142 20.97 2.72 19.57
C SER A 142 19.69 3.10 20.31
N ASP A 143 18.81 2.12 20.56
CA ASP A 143 17.60 2.34 21.37
C ASP A 143 17.91 3.00 22.72
N ASP A 144 19.00 2.60 23.37
CA ASP A 144 19.40 3.14 24.68
C ASP A 144 19.87 4.59 24.61
N GLU A 145 20.57 4.94 23.52
CA GLU A 145 20.92 6.31 23.20
C GLU A 145 19.67 7.17 22.99
N LEU A 146 18.71 6.68 22.20
CA LEU A 146 17.46 7.38 21.95
C LEU A 146 16.63 7.57 23.23
N ARG A 147 16.54 6.52 24.07
CA ARG A 147 15.91 6.63 25.40
C ARG A 147 16.60 7.67 26.28
N ARG A 148 17.93 7.72 26.27
CA ARG A 148 18.70 8.71 27.03
C ARG A 148 18.40 10.13 26.56
N ARG A 149 18.35 10.38 25.25
CA ARG A 149 17.99 11.69 24.68
C ARG A 149 16.57 12.10 25.05
N LEU A 150 15.60 11.18 24.93
CA LEU A 150 14.20 11.42 25.29
C LEU A 150 14.02 11.73 26.79
N ARG A 151 14.82 11.11 27.68
CA ARG A 151 14.84 11.42 29.13
C ARG A 151 15.47 12.77 29.45
N ALA A 152 16.46 13.18 28.67
CA ALA A 152 17.17 14.44 28.86
C ALA A 152 16.43 15.66 28.27
N GLY A 153 15.39 15.42 27.47
CA GLY A 153 14.52 16.46 26.91
C GLY A 153 13.75 17.24 28.00
N THR A 154 13.13 18.34 27.59
CA THR A 154 12.45 19.27 28.50
C THR A 154 11.10 18.77 29.01
N ASP A 155 10.54 17.74 28.37
CA ASP A 155 9.31 17.13 28.83
C ASP A 155 9.62 16.05 29.87
N ASN A 156 9.05 16.19 31.06
CA ASN A 156 9.13 15.17 32.12
C ASN A 156 8.28 13.94 31.77
N ARG A 157 8.76 13.12 30.83
CA ARG A 157 8.07 11.93 30.32
C ARG A 157 8.34 10.73 31.21
N GLY A 158 7.28 10.01 31.58
CA GLY A 158 7.42 8.70 32.22
C GLY A 158 7.96 7.63 31.26
N GLU A 159 8.52 6.54 31.81
CA GLU A 159 9.16 5.45 31.04
C GLU A 159 8.26 4.84 29.95
N GLN A 160 6.95 4.72 30.22
CA GLN A 160 6.00 4.23 29.23
C GLN A 160 5.88 5.16 28.01
N ALA A 161 5.90 6.47 28.22
CA ALA A 161 5.86 7.45 27.15
C ALA A 161 7.16 7.41 26.34
N ILE A 162 8.31 7.31 27.01
CA ILE A 162 9.62 7.16 26.34
C ILE A 162 9.63 5.94 25.41
N GLY A 163 9.18 4.78 25.89
CA GLY A 163 9.08 3.57 25.06
C GLY A 163 8.20 3.75 23.82
N MET A 164 7.10 4.51 23.96
CA MET A 164 6.22 4.85 22.84
C MET A 164 6.90 5.75 21.81
N PHE A 165 7.64 6.77 22.24
CA PHE A 165 8.38 7.66 21.36
C PHE A 165 9.50 6.94 20.61
N VAL A 166 10.25 6.05 21.27
CA VAL A 166 11.26 5.19 20.61
C VAL A 166 10.62 4.43 19.45
N ARG A 167 9.44 3.85 19.68
CA ARG A 167 8.71 3.13 18.64
C ARG A 167 8.25 4.04 17.50
N TYR A 168 7.76 5.25 17.79
CA TYR A 168 7.39 6.21 16.74
C TYR A 168 8.58 6.58 15.87
N TRP A 169 9.75 6.76 16.47
CA TRP A 169 10.99 7.02 15.74
C TRP A 169 11.44 5.83 14.90
N ASP A 170 11.36 4.60 15.43
CA ASP A 170 11.67 3.39 14.66
C ASP A 170 10.71 3.23 13.47
N ASP A 171 9.41 3.44 13.71
CA ASP A 171 8.37 3.40 12.67
C ASP A 171 8.63 4.46 11.58
N PHE A 172 8.82 5.73 11.97
CA PHE A 172 9.01 6.84 11.03
C PHE A 172 10.35 6.78 10.30
N ARG A 173 11.46 6.47 10.99
CA ARG A 173 12.79 6.49 10.40
C ARG A 173 13.15 5.19 9.70
N ASN A 174 12.95 4.04 10.33
CA ASN A 174 13.50 2.77 9.82
C ASN A 174 12.49 1.94 9.03
N ARG A 175 11.21 1.96 9.40
CA ARG A 175 10.21 1.02 8.84
C ARG A 175 9.38 1.59 7.71
N MET A 176 9.03 2.86 7.80
CA MET A 176 8.31 3.59 6.76
C MET A 176 9.21 3.73 5.53
N LYS A 177 8.66 3.50 4.34
CA LYS A 177 9.45 3.49 3.10
C LYS A 177 8.68 4.03 1.90
N PRO A 178 9.38 4.49 0.85
CA PRO A 178 8.72 4.83 -0.42
C PRO A 178 7.84 3.66 -0.91
N GLY A 179 6.61 3.96 -1.32
CA GLY A 179 5.61 2.95 -1.70
C GLY A 179 4.56 2.67 -0.62
N ASP A 180 4.81 3.05 0.63
CA ASP A 180 3.81 3.00 1.69
C ASP A 180 2.75 4.10 1.53
N VAL A 181 1.56 3.86 2.10
CA VAL A 181 0.47 4.85 2.17
C VAL A 181 0.48 5.52 3.52
N VAL A 182 0.30 6.84 3.54
CA VAL A 182 0.09 7.61 4.76
C VAL A 182 -1.30 8.25 4.76
N VAL A 183 -1.97 8.17 5.91
CA VAL A 183 -3.23 8.83 6.20
C VAL A 183 -3.00 9.83 7.33
N VAL A 184 -3.25 11.11 7.04
CA VAL A 184 -3.11 12.20 8.01
C VAL A 184 -4.50 12.76 8.32
N PRO A 185 -5.05 12.51 9.51
CA PRO A 185 -6.25 13.22 9.95
C PRO A 185 -5.94 14.72 10.04
N LEU A 186 -6.75 15.54 9.38
CA LEU A 186 -6.63 17.00 9.37
C LEU A 186 -7.68 17.64 10.27
N LEU A 187 -7.53 18.92 10.60
CA LEU A 187 -8.48 19.70 11.38
C LEU A 187 -9.86 19.68 10.75
N GLY A 188 -10.86 19.65 11.63
CA GLY A 188 -12.24 19.38 11.28
C GLY A 188 -12.49 17.91 10.94
N ARG A 189 -13.43 17.67 10.03
CA ARG A 189 -13.83 16.31 9.63
C ARG A 189 -13.06 15.84 8.40
N ARG A 190 -11.78 16.21 8.22
CA ARG A 190 -11.00 15.86 7.01
C ARG A 190 -9.87 14.88 7.29
N ALA A 191 -9.42 14.17 6.26
CA ALA A 191 -8.20 13.38 6.25
C ALA A 191 -7.52 13.46 4.88
N ALA A 192 -6.19 13.55 4.85
CA ALA A 192 -5.39 13.47 3.64
C ALA A 192 -4.83 12.06 3.48
N ILE A 193 -4.84 11.57 2.23
CA ILE A 193 -4.27 10.28 1.85
C ILE A 193 -3.15 10.53 0.85
N GLY A 194 -1.97 10.00 1.14
CA GLY A 194 -0.78 10.20 0.31
C GLY A 194 0.05 8.93 0.17
N LEU A 195 0.86 8.89 -0.88
CA LEU A 195 1.88 7.87 -1.11
C LEU A 195 3.23 8.42 -0.67
N ILE A 196 3.97 7.67 0.15
CA ILE A 196 5.33 8.04 0.54
C ILE A 196 6.25 7.84 -0.67
N THR A 197 7.03 8.86 -1.01
CA THR A 197 7.89 8.87 -2.21
C THR A 197 9.36 9.07 -1.89
N GLY A 198 9.70 9.40 -0.64
CA GLY A 198 11.07 9.63 -0.21
C GLY A 198 11.41 8.96 1.11
N ASP A 199 12.70 8.69 1.26
CA ASP A 199 13.28 8.28 2.53
C ASP A 199 13.21 9.42 3.57
N TYR A 200 13.58 9.11 4.80
CA TYR A 200 13.75 10.13 5.83
C TYR A 200 14.77 11.19 5.38
N GLU A 201 14.45 12.43 5.67
CA GLU A 201 15.30 13.59 5.45
C GLU A 201 15.32 14.48 6.70
N TYR A 202 16.51 14.87 7.15
CA TYR A 202 16.69 15.89 8.18
C TYR A 202 17.03 17.24 7.54
N ARG A 203 16.14 18.22 7.69
CA ARG A 203 16.26 19.57 7.12
C ARG A 203 16.82 20.52 8.17
N PHE A 204 18.13 20.50 8.36
CA PHE A 204 18.80 21.35 9.36
C PHE A 204 18.51 22.86 9.21
N THR A 205 18.32 23.33 7.97
CA THR A 205 18.02 24.74 7.67
C THR A 205 16.55 25.12 7.82
N GLU A 206 15.68 24.19 8.20
CA GLU A 206 14.26 24.47 8.44
C GLU A 206 14.09 25.24 9.76
N ASN A 207 13.42 26.39 9.66
CA ASN A 207 13.21 27.31 10.77
C ASN A 207 12.10 26.83 11.72
N GLU A 208 11.10 26.11 11.20
CA GLU A 208 10.08 25.46 12.03
C GLU A 208 10.61 24.10 12.51
N PRO A 209 11.00 23.96 13.78
CA PRO A 209 11.70 22.77 14.23
C PRO A 209 10.86 21.48 14.09
N ARG A 210 9.53 21.60 14.16
CA ARG A 210 8.60 20.48 13.94
C ARG A 210 8.60 19.94 12.50
N MET A 211 9.17 20.69 11.56
CA MET A 211 9.28 20.37 10.14
C MET A 211 10.70 19.90 9.74
N ARG A 212 11.59 19.65 10.71
CA ARG A 212 12.97 19.23 10.41
C ARG A 212 13.11 17.77 10.03
N HIS A 213 12.34 16.87 10.64
CA HIS A 213 12.37 15.45 10.27
C HIS A 213 11.22 15.15 9.35
N THR A 214 11.52 14.91 8.07
CA THR A 214 10.51 14.82 7.03
C THR A 214 10.62 13.56 6.20
N ARG A 215 9.51 13.24 5.52
CA ARG A 215 9.49 12.35 4.36
C ARG A 215 8.66 12.98 3.27
N LYS A 216 9.08 12.77 2.02
CA LYS A 216 8.32 13.22 0.85
C LYS A 216 7.10 12.35 0.64
N VAL A 217 5.99 13.01 0.34
CA VAL A 217 4.68 12.39 0.13
C VAL A 217 4.03 13.02 -1.10
N ARG A 218 3.54 12.16 -1.99
CA ARG A 218 2.63 12.56 -3.05
C ARG A 218 1.21 12.43 -2.53
N TRP A 219 0.59 13.56 -2.20
CA TRP A 219 -0.82 13.60 -1.81
C TRP A 219 -1.71 13.20 -2.98
N LEU A 220 -2.67 12.32 -2.72
CA LEU A 220 -3.57 11.77 -3.72
C LEU A 220 -4.93 12.44 -3.64
N ARG A 221 -5.48 12.54 -2.43
CA ARG A 221 -6.78 13.18 -2.19
C ARG A 221 -6.96 13.58 -0.73
N THR A 222 -7.88 14.51 -0.52
CA THR A 222 -8.43 14.85 0.81
C THR A 222 -9.88 14.43 0.85
N VAL A 223 -10.29 13.80 1.95
CA VAL A 223 -11.60 13.18 2.11
C VAL A 223 -12.28 13.65 3.38
N ASP A 224 -13.60 13.74 3.36
CA ASP A 224 -14.38 13.93 4.59
C ASP A 224 -14.42 12.60 5.36
N ARG A 225 -14.12 12.66 6.67
CA ARG A 225 -14.07 11.53 7.58
C ARG A 225 -15.39 10.77 7.67
N SER A 226 -16.52 11.44 7.40
CA SER A 226 -17.85 10.83 7.36
C SER A 226 -18.17 10.11 6.06
N ALA A 227 -17.47 10.45 4.97
CA ALA A 227 -17.54 9.76 3.68
C ALA A 227 -16.51 8.64 3.54
N LEU A 228 -15.74 8.36 4.60
CA LEU A 228 -14.76 7.28 4.63
C LEU A 228 -15.44 5.93 4.80
N ASP A 229 -15.09 5.00 3.91
CA ASP A 229 -15.43 3.59 4.05
C ASP A 229 -14.86 3.01 5.37
N ASP A 230 -15.46 1.93 5.89
CA ASP A 230 -15.18 1.41 7.24
C ASP A 230 -13.68 1.12 7.48
N GLY A 231 -12.95 0.76 6.42
CA GLY A 231 -11.50 0.53 6.44
C GLY A 231 -10.68 1.78 6.78
N ILE A 232 -10.94 2.92 6.12
CA ILE A 232 -10.19 4.16 6.37
C ILE A 232 -10.65 4.80 7.69
N ARG A 233 -11.93 4.65 8.05
CA ARG A 233 -12.44 5.11 9.34
C ARG A 233 -11.73 4.44 10.52
N LYS A 234 -11.44 3.14 10.41
CA LYS A 234 -10.64 2.41 11.42
C LYS A 234 -9.21 2.96 11.53
N VAL A 235 -8.62 3.39 10.41
CA VAL A 235 -7.26 3.96 10.34
C VAL A 235 -7.19 5.32 11.01
N VAL A 236 -8.11 6.21 10.64
CA VAL A 236 -8.16 7.59 11.15
C VAL A 236 -8.37 7.62 12.66
N ASN A 237 -9.14 6.67 13.19
CA ASN A 237 -9.48 6.57 14.61
C ASN A 237 -8.50 5.71 15.43
N ALA A 238 -7.41 5.22 14.83
CA ALA A 238 -6.41 4.44 15.55
C ALA A 238 -5.77 5.27 16.70
N PRO A 239 -5.51 4.66 17.88
CA PRO A 239 -4.90 5.37 19.00
C PRO A 239 -3.39 5.58 18.79
N GLY A 240 -2.87 6.77 19.11
CA GLY A 240 -1.43 7.08 19.03
C GLY A 240 -1.02 7.94 17.82
N THR A 241 0.14 8.59 17.88
CA THR A 241 0.56 9.57 16.85
C THR A 241 0.98 8.91 15.55
N ILE A 242 1.73 7.81 15.62
CA ILE A 242 2.09 6.98 14.46
C ILE A 242 1.53 5.57 14.70
N CYS A 243 0.75 5.08 13.75
CA CYS A 243 0.20 3.72 13.81
C CYS A 243 0.40 3.01 12.49
N ARG A 244 1.09 1.87 12.54
CA ARG A 244 1.08 0.91 11.45
C ARG A 244 -0.23 0.15 11.43
N ILE A 245 -0.92 0.17 10.30
CA ILE A 245 -2.19 -0.52 10.14
C ILE A 245 -2.06 -1.56 9.04
N LYS A 246 -2.43 -2.80 9.38
CA LYS A 246 -2.65 -3.87 8.40
C LYS A 246 -4.00 -3.60 7.72
N ALA A 247 -3.99 -2.86 6.62
CA ALA A 247 -5.18 -2.64 5.81
C ALA A 247 -5.21 -3.64 4.65
N LEU A 248 -6.20 -4.55 4.66
CA LEU A 248 -6.60 -5.24 3.42
C LEU A 248 -7.20 -4.18 2.47
N GLY A 249 -6.80 -4.16 1.20
CA GLY A 249 -7.39 -3.27 0.19
C GLY A 249 -6.86 -1.83 0.14
N ALA A 250 -5.69 -1.54 0.75
CA ALA A 250 -5.07 -0.21 0.67
C ALA A 250 -4.80 0.27 -0.78
N ALA A 251 -4.63 -0.67 -1.71
CA ALA A 251 -4.48 -0.39 -3.14
C ALA A 251 -5.74 0.27 -3.74
N ASP A 252 -6.94 -0.08 -3.25
CA ASP A 252 -8.19 0.51 -3.73
C ASP A 252 -8.30 2.00 -3.36
N TRP A 253 -7.58 2.43 -2.31
CA TRP A 253 -7.55 3.84 -1.90
C TRP A 253 -6.70 4.71 -2.83
N LEU A 254 -5.84 4.09 -3.64
CA LEU A 254 -4.99 4.74 -4.65
C LEU A 254 -5.69 4.90 -6.01
N MET A 255 -6.79 4.18 -6.23
CA MET A 255 -7.46 4.04 -7.54
C MET A 255 -8.79 4.81 -7.63
N GLY A 256 -9.19 5.51 -6.56
CA GLY A 256 -10.45 6.27 -6.46
C GLY A 256 -10.25 7.78 -6.55
#